data_AF-A0A963I2B9-F1
#
_entry.id   AF-A0A963I2B9-F1
#
_cell.length_a   1.000
_cell.length_b   1.000
_cell.length_c   1.000
_cell.angle_alpha   90.00
_cell.angle_beta   90.00
_cell.angle_gamma   90.00
#
_symmetry.space_group_name_H-M   'P 1'
#
loop_
_entity.id
_entity.type
_entity.pdbx_description
1 polymer ?
#
loop_
_entity_poly.entity_id
_entity_poly.type
_entity_poly.pdbx_seq_one_letter_code
_entity_poly.pdbx_strand_id
1 'polypeptide(L)'
;MSIGEKLRNSYGGVSEIFCRYWTSYGGLGELLASPYVHVAAVLTVVLFPAWLHGKWWELSLQVVPSVLGFTLAGFTIWLGFGDDQFRSLIFKDRPKRKITPYIGVSAAFVHFIVVQFIAIVAALAGSATNFPLPDAAPLARWMQFIAPVGHGVGFFLFVYSLTSMLST
;
A
#
# COMPACT_ATOMS: atom_id res chain seq x y z
N MET A 1 -7.56 3.81 -36.30
CA MET A 1 -7.85 3.73 -34.85
C MET A 1 -7.34 5.01 -34.20
N SER A 2 -8.24 5.84 -33.68
CA SER A 2 -7.91 7.15 -33.09
C SER A 2 -7.15 6.98 -31.76
N ILE A 3 -6.27 7.93 -31.41
CA ILE A 3 -5.56 7.95 -30.12
C ILE A 3 -6.55 7.87 -28.94
N GLY A 4 -7.71 8.52 -29.05
CA GLY A 4 -8.75 8.48 -28.02
C GLY A 4 -9.38 7.09 -27.83
N GLU A 5 -9.46 6.30 -28.91
CA GLU A 5 -10.03 4.95 -28.89
C GLU A 5 -9.06 3.95 -28.27
N LYS A 6 -7.75 4.11 -28.53
CA LYS A 6 -6.68 3.37 -27.85
C LYS A 6 -6.68 3.66 -26.34
N LEU A 7 -6.80 4.94 -25.95
CA LEU A 7 -6.87 5.32 -24.54
C LEU A 7 -8.07 4.70 -23.85
N ARG A 8 -9.28 4.83 -24.41
CA ARG A 8 -10.49 4.25 -23.80
C ARG A 8 -10.39 2.73 -23.60
N ASN A 9 -9.83 2.02 -24.59
CA ASN A 9 -9.66 0.58 -24.49
C ASN A 9 -8.58 0.19 -23.46
N SER A 10 -7.50 0.96 -23.30
CA SER A 10 -6.48 0.70 -22.28
C SER A 10 -7.01 0.88 -20.85
N TYR A 11 -7.91 1.82 -20.62
CA TYR A 11 -8.49 2.07 -19.29
C TYR A 11 -9.75 1.23 -18.99
N GLY A 12 -10.38 0.65 -20.01
CA GLY A 12 -11.69 -0.01 -19.91
C GLY A 12 -11.76 -1.22 -18.98
N GLY A 13 -10.63 -1.80 -18.57
CA GLY A 13 -10.57 -2.96 -17.65
C GLY A 13 -9.90 -2.69 -16.31
N VAL A 14 -9.39 -1.47 -16.06
CA VAL A 14 -8.62 -1.17 -14.84
C VAL A 14 -9.49 -1.32 -13.60
N SER A 15 -10.71 -0.78 -13.62
CA SER A 15 -11.65 -0.88 -12.50
C SER A 15 -12.03 -2.33 -12.18
N GLU A 16 -12.21 -3.17 -13.21
CA GLU A 16 -12.50 -4.59 -13.05
C GLU A 16 -11.33 -5.34 -12.40
N ILE A 17 -10.10 -5.07 -12.85
CA ILE A 17 -8.88 -5.65 -12.27
C ILE A 17 -8.76 -5.27 -10.79
N PHE A 18 -8.93 -3.98 -10.47
CA PHE A 18 -8.89 -3.50 -9.08
C PHE A 18 -10.01 -4.11 -8.24
N CYS A 19 -11.22 -4.24 -8.78
CA CYS A 19 -12.34 -4.85 -8.08
C CYS A 19 -12.08 -6.34 -7.78
N ARG A 20 -11.55 -7.10 -8.75
CA ARG A 20 -11.18 -8.50 -8.58
C ARG A 20 -10.05 -8.67 -7.55
N TYR A 21 -9.04 -7.82 -7.59
CA TYR A 21 -7.99 -7.78 -6.58
C TYR A 21 -8.57 -7.52 -5.18
N TRP A 22 -9.39 -6.47 -5.05
CA TRP A 22 -9.94 -6.04 -3.77
C TRP A 22 -10.84 -7.10 -3.13
N THR A 23 -11.69 -7.72 -3.94
CA THR A 23 -12.56 -8.82 -3.52
C THR A 23 -11.77 -10.10 -3.18
N SER A 24 -10.67 -10.36 -3.88
CA SER A 24 -9.80 -11.51 -3.60
C SER A 24 -8.95 -11.33 -2.33
N TYR A 25 -8.58 -10.08 -2.00
CA TYR A 25 -7.84 -9.75 -0.79
C TYR A 25 -8.71 -9.88 0.48
N GLY A 26 -10.01 -9.54 0.39
CA GLY A 26 -10.93 -9.55 1.53
C GLY A 26 -11.67 -8.22 1.76
N GLY A 27 -11.33 -7.18 0.99
CA GLY A 27 -12.00 -5.88 1.00
C GLY A 27 -11.68 -5.01 2.22
N LEU A 28 -12.48 -3.95 2.42
CA LEU A 28 -12.29 -2.97 3.50
C LEU A 28 -12.50 -3.56 4.90
N GLY A 29 -13.40 -4.54 5.03
CA GLY A 29 -13.68 -5.18 6.32
C GLY A 29 -12.48 -5.92 6.87
N GLU A 30 -11.87 -6.79 6.05
CA GLU A 30 -10.64 -7.52 6.40
C GLU A 30 -9.45 -6.58 6.59
N LEU A 31 -9.36 -5.52 5.78
CA LEU A 31 -8.32 -4.50 5.93
C LEU A 31 -8.38 -3.86 7.33
N LEU A 32 -9.54 -3.32 7.71
CA LEU A 32 -9.70 -2.61 8.97
C LEU A 32 -9.67 -3.54 10.18
N ALA A 33 -10.14 -4.79 10.03
CA ALA A 33 -10.04 -5.80 11.07
C ALA A 33 -8.62 -6.38 11.23
N SER A 34 -7.73 -6.12 10.26
CA SER A 34 -6.39 -6.68 10.23
C SER A 34 -5.56 -6.24 11.45
N PRO A 35 -4.91 -7.18 12.18
CA PRO A 35 -4.00 -6.85 13.26
C PRO A 35 -2.89 -5.88 12.82
N TYR A 36 -2.46 -5.93 11.56
CA TYR A 36 -1.40 -5.08 11.03
C TYR A 36 -1.82 -3.61 10.93
N VAL A 37 -3.07 -3.33 10.57
CA VAL A 37 -3.62 -1.96 10.59
C VAL A 37 -3.64 -1.41 12.02
N HIS A 38 -4.06 -2.23 12.98
CA HIS A 38 -4.08 -1.84 14.39
C HIS A 38 -2.68 -1.59 14.95
N VAL A 39 -1.73 -2.49 14.66
CA VAL A 39 -0.32 -2.32 15.06
C VAL A 39 0.26 -1.07 14.41
N ALA A 40 -0.01 -0.82 13.13
CA ALA A 40 0.44 0.40 12.46
C ALA A 40 -0.14 1.66 13.08
N ALA A 41 -1.43 1.64 13.47
CA ALA A 41 -2.07 2.76 14.15
C ALA A 41 -1.44 3.01 15.52
N VAL A 42 -1.25 1.97 16.32
CA VAL A 42 -0.60 2.06 17.65
C VAL A 42 0.83 2.59 17.51
N LEU A 43 1.63 2.04 16.60
CA LEU A 43 3.00 2.50 16.36
C LEU A 43 3.03 3.95 15.86
N THR A 44 2.08 4.35 15.02
CA THR A 44 1.95 5.75 14.58
C THR A 44 1.73 6.68 15.76
N VAL A 45 0.83 6.33 16.68
CA VAL A 45 0.55 7.13 17.87
C VAL A 45 1.73 7.16 18.83
N VAL A 46 2.36 6.01 19.08
CA VAL A 46 3.53 5.91 19.98
C VAL A 46 4.72 6.71 19.44
N LEU A 47 4.94 6.68 18.13
CA LEU A 47 6.03 7.37 17.44
C LEU A 47 5.66 8.80 17.01
N PHE A 48 4.66 9.43 17.65
CA PHE A 48 4.25 10.81 17.34
C PHE A 48 5.38 11.85 17.29
N PRO A 49 6.43 11.79 18.14
CA PRO A 49 7.51 12.76 18.05
C PRO A 49 8.29 12.64 16.74
N ALA A 50 8.39 11.42 16.18
CA ALA A 50 9.17 11.13 14.98
C ALA A 50 8.55 11.70 13.71
N TRP A 51 7.22 11.79 13.61
CA TRP A 51 6.55 12.35 12.43
C TRP A 51 6.08 13.80 12.60
N LEU A 52 5.88 14.29 13.84
CA LEU A 52 5.61 15.71 14.07
C LEU A 52 6.85 16.59 13.83
N HIS A 53 8.00 16.17 14.36
CA HIS A 53 9.21 16.99 14.32
C HIS A 53 10.28 16.43 13.36
N GLY A 54 10.18 15.15 13.01
CA GLY A 54 11.11 14.49 12.11
C GLY A 54 10.63 14.51 10.66
N LYS A 55 11.58 14.27 9.75
CA LYS A 55 11.34 14.16 8.32
C LYS A 55 11.00 12.72 7.95
N TRP A 56 9.81 12.28 8.35
CA TRP A 56 9.35 10.91 8.15
C TRP A 56 9.43 10.44 6.69
N TRP A 57 9.27 11.36 5.74
CA TRP A 57 9.39 11.06 4.31
C TRP A 57 10.79 10.60 3.91
N GLU A 58 11.86 11.14 4.51
CA GLU A 58 13.23 10.71 4.22
C GLU A 58 13.42 9.24 4.63
N LEU A 59 12.93 8.87 5.82
CA LEU A 59 12.96 7.49 6.30
C LEU A 59 12.16 6.56 5.38
N SER A 60 10.95 6.99 4.97
CA SER A 60 10.11 6.20 4.06
C SER A 60 10.76 5.99 2.70
N LEU A 61 11.38 7.04 2.12
CA LEU A 61 12.09 6.95 0.83
C LEU A 61 13.36 6.12 0.90
N GLN A 62 13.99 6.01 2.08
CA GLN A 62 15.16 5.16 2.28
C GLN A 62 14.79 3.68 2.47
N VAL A 63 13.72 3.38 3.22
CA VAL A 63 13.39 2.02 3.64
C VAL A 63 12.43 1.31 2.67
N VAL A 64 11.34 1.99 2.27
CA VAL A 64 10.25 1.34 1.53
C VAL A 64 10.69 0.80 0.17
N PRO A 65 11.55 1.47 -0.63
CA PRO A 65 12.00 0.92 -1.91
C PRO A 65 12.75 -0.41 -1.81
N SER A 66 13.61 -0.55 -0.79
CA SER A 66 14.32 -1.81 -0.54
C SER A 66 13.36 -2.94 -0.15
N VAL A 67 12.38 -2.63 0.70
CA VAL A 67 11.33 -3.58 1.13
C VAL A 67 10.42 -3.96 -0.04
N LEU A 68 10.07 -3.01 -0.90
CA LEU A 68 9.33 -3.25 -2.13
C LEU A 68 10.09 -4.17 -3.08
N GLY A 69 11.41 -3.96 -3.24
CA GLY A 69 12.28 -4.86 -4.00
C GLY A 69 12.27 -6.29 -3.46
N PHE A 70 12.34 -6.46 -2.13
CA PHE A 70 12.23 -7.78 -1.49
C PHE A 70 10.84 -8.40 -1.70
N THR A 71 9.77 -7.61 -1.59
CA THR A 71 8.39 -8.07 -1.81
C THR A 71 8.19 -8.58 -3.24
N LEU A 72 8.73 -7.87 -4.23
CA LEU A 72 8.70 -8.28 -5.64
C LEU A 72 9.54 -9.55 -5.89
N ALA A 73 10.71 -9.66 -5.26
CA ALA A 73 11.53 -10.87 -5.34
C ALA A 73 10.79 -12.08 -4.75
N GLY A 74 10.19 -11.92 -3.56
CA GLY A 74 9.37 -12.95 -2.92
C GLY A 74 8.16 -13.35 -3.78
N PHE A 75 7.48 -12.37 -4.38
CA PHE A 75 6.36 -12.65 -5.28
C PHE A 75 6.81 -13.38 -6.55
N THR A 76 7.99 -13.04 -7.10
CA THR A 76 8.56 -13.74 -8.26
C THR A 76 8.88 -15.19 -7.92
N ILE A 77 9.44 -15.45 -6.73
CA ILE A 77 9.69 -16.80 -6.23
C ILE A 77 8.36 -17.57 -6.09
N TRP A 78 7.33 -16.95 -5.50
CA TRP A 78 5.99 -17.54 -5.39
C TRP A 78 5.41 -17.94 -6.74
N LEU A 79 5.52 -17.08 -7.76
CA LEU A 79 5.07 -17.38 -9.12
C LEU A 79 5.91 -18.47 -9.80
N GLY A 80 7.21 -18.51 -9.49
CA GLY A 80 8.17 -19.48 -10.02
C GLY A 80 8.06 -20.88 -9.42
N PHE A 81 7.52 -21.02 -8.21
CA PHE A 81 7.42 -22.30 -7.46
C PHE A 81 6.41 -23.33 -8.01
N GLY A 82 5.99 -23.22 -9.27
CA GLY A 82 4.94 -24.06 -9.85
C GLY A 82 5.47 -25.22 -10.67
N ASP A 83 5.66 -26.39 -10.05
CA ASP A 83 5.45 -27.65 -10.78
C ASP A 83 3.94 -27.84 -11.02
N ASP A 84 3.56 -28.46 -12.14
CA ASP A 84 2.16 -28.63 -12.53
C ASP A 84 1.37 -29.40 -11.46
N GLN A 85 2.02 -30.29 -10.72
CA GLN A 85 1.41 -30.96 -9.57
C GLN A 85 1.09 -30.02 -8.41
N PHE A 86 2.00 -29.11 -8.03
CA PHE A 86 1.77 -28.16 -6.94
C PHE A 86 0.67 -27.17 -7.31
N ARG A 87 0.70 -26.67 -8.56
CA ARG A 87 -0.39 -25.87 -9.13
C ARG A 87 -1.71 -26.63 -9.04
N SER A 88 -1.78 -27.88 -9.50
CA SER A 88 -3.01 -28.68 -9.47
C SER A 88 -3.58 -28.89 -8.05
N LEU A 89 -2.72 -28.98 -7.03
CA LEU A 89 -3.14 -29.15 -5.62
C LEU A 89 -3.72 -27.86 -5.02
N ILE A 90 -3.20 -26.70 -5.42
CA ILE A 90 -3.66 -25.39 -4.92
C ILE A 90 -4.84 -24.86 -5.74
N PHE A 91 -4.95 -25.23 -7.02
CA PHE A 91 -6.08 -24.90 -7.90
C PHE A 91 -7.30 -25.81 -7.72
N LYS A 92 -7.22 -26.87 -6.89
CA LYS A 92 -8.40 -27.68 -6.58
C LYS A 92 -9.46 -26.82 -5.91
N ASP A 93 -10.47 -26.46 -6.69
CA ASP A 93 -11.71 -25.86 -6.22
C ASP A 93 -12.30 -26.77 -5.15
N ARG A 94 -12.24 -26.32 -3.90
CA ARG A 94 -13.06 -26.92 -2.87
C ARG A 94 -14.44 -26.29 -3.01
N PRO A 95 -15.54 -27.07 -3.10
CA PRO A 95 -16.89 -26.57 -3.38
C PRO A 95 -17.44 -25.54 -2.36
N LYS A 96 -16.69 -25.21 -1.31
CA LYS A 96 -17.02 -24.20 -0.29
C LYS A 96 -16.12 -22.95 -0.30
N ARG A 97 -15.06 -22.87 -1.12
CA ARG A 97 -14.16 -21.70 -1.18
C ARG A 97 -14.34 -20.96 -2.50
N LYS A 98 -14.72 -19.68 -2.43
CA LYS A 98 -14.83 -18.78 -3.60
C LYS A 98 -13.46 -18.33 -4.15
N ILE A 99 -12.38 -18.50 -3.38
CA ILE A 99 -11.02 -18.03 -3.71
C ILE A 99 -10.05 -19.19 -3.50
N THR A 100 -9.23 -19.49 -4.51
CA THR A 100 -8.16 -20.49 -4.39
C THR A 100 -7.02 -19.94 -3.52
N PRO A 101 -6.29 -20.78 -2.76
CA PRO A 101 -5.17 -20.29 -1.97
C PRO A 101 -4.10 -19.58 -2.82
N TYR A 102 -3.95 -19.98 -4.09
CA TYR A 102 -3.07 -19.30 -5.04
C TYR A 102 -3.48 -17.85 -5.28
N ILE A 103 -4.77 -17.61 -5.54
CA ILE A 103 -5.31 -16.27 -5.75
C ILE A 103 -5.23 -15.45 -4.45
N GLY A 104 -5.49 -16.06 -3.29
CA GLY A 104 -5.40 -15.39 -1.99
C GLY A 104 -4.00 -14.85 -1.70
N VAL A 105 -2.97 -15.70 -1.83
CA VAL A 105 -1.57 -15.28 -1.63
C VAL A 105 -1.16 -14.23 -2.67
N SER A 106 -1.56 -14.41 -3.93
CA SER A 106 -1.26 -13.42 -4.98
C SER A 106 -1.92 -12.07 -4.71
N ALA A 107 -3.17 -12.05 -4.23
CA ALA A 107 -3.87 -10.83 -3.85
C ALA A 107 -3.21 -10.14 -2.65
N ALA A 108 -2.69 -10.89 -1.69
CA ALA A 108 -1.93 -10.35 -0.56
C ALA A 108 -0.61 -9.69 -1.01
N PHE A 109 0.19 -10.35 -1.86
CA PHE A 109 1.40 -9.73 -2.43
C PHE A 109 1.09 -8.45 -3.21
N VAL A 110 0.05 -8.46 -4.05
CA VAL A 110 -0.39 -7.27 -4.77
C VAL A 110 -0.81 -6.16 -3.79
N HIS A 111 -1.51 -6.50 -2.71
CA HIS A 111 -1.87 -5.52 -1.68
C HIS A 111 -0.64 -4.86 -1.08
N PHE A 112 0.38 -5.63 -0.71
CA PHE A 112 1.61 -5.10 -0.10
C PHE A 112 2.33 -4.15 -1.05
N ILE A 113 2.47 -4.55 -2.31
CA ILE A 113 3.09 -3.74 -3.37
C ILE A 113 2.34 -2.41 -3.52
N VAL A 114 1.01 -2.45 -3.58
CA VAL A 114 0.17 -1.25 -3.72
C VAL A 114 0.32 -0.32 -2.51
N VAL A 115 0.28 -0.85 -1.28
CA VAL A 115 0.44 -0.06 -0.05
C VAL A 115 1.84 0.56 0.03
N GLN A 116 2.90 -0.20 -0.29
CA GLN A 116 4.28 0.28 -0.33
C GLN A 116 4.45 1.39 -1.37
N PHE A 117 3.85 1.23 -2.56
CA PHE A 117 3.86 2.26 -3.58
C PHE A 117 3.13 3.53 -3.12
N ILE A 118 1.96 3.40 -2.49
CA ILE A 118 1.21 4.54 -1.92
C ILE A 118 2.05 5.25 -0.84
N ALA A 119 2.77 4.51 0.01
CA ALA A 119 3.65 5.08 1.03
C ALA A 119 4.80 5.89 0.40
N ILE A 120 5.42 5.39 -0.68
CA ILE A 120 6.44 6.13 -1.43
C ILE A 120 5.86 7.42 -2.02
N VAL A 121 4.69 7.36 -2.66
CA VAL A 121 4.03 8.54 -3.24
C VAL A 121 3.69 9.57 -2.15
N ALA A 122 3.18 9.12 -0.99
CA ALA A 122 2.90 9.98 0.15
C ALA A 122 4.19 10.64 0.68
N ALA A 123 5.30 9.90 0.78
CA ALA A 123 6.58 10.43 1.20
C ALA A 123 7.14 11.46 0.20
N LEU A 124 7.02 11.21 -1.11
CA LEU A 124 7.38 12.20 -2.13
C LEU A 124 6.56 13.48 -1.99
N ALA A 125 5.25 13.37 -1.76
CA ALA A 125 4.37 14.51 -1.52
C ALA A 125 4.77 15.28 -0.24
N GLY A 126 5.08 14.57 0.86
CA GLY A 126 5.58 15.17 2.09
C GLY A 126 6.90 15.92 1.88
N SER A 127 7.85 15.31 1.17
CA SER A 127 9.12 15.94 0.85
C SER A 127 8.96 17.19 -0.04
N ALA A 128 8.04 17.16 -1.00
CA ALA A 128 7.80 18.27 -1.92
C ALA A 128 7.03 19.44 -1.28
N THR A 129 6.20 19.16 -0.27
CA THR A 129 5.38 20.16 0.42
C THR A 129 6.04 20.75 1.66
N ASN A 130 7.22 20.26 2.04
CA ASN A 130 8.01 20.81 3.14
C ASN A 130 8.80 22.06 2.68
N PHE A 131 8.14 23.21 2.63
CA PHE A 131 8.75 24.52 2.34
C PHE A 131 8.34 25.56 3.39
N PRO A 132 9.20 26.55 3.69
CA PRO A 132 8.86 27.61 4.63
C PRO A 132 7.79 28.53 4.04
N LEU A 133 6.75 28.80 4.82
CA LEU A 133 5.72 29.79 4.49
C LEU A 133 5.98 31.10 5.24
N PRO A 134 5.80 32.28 4.61
CA PRO A 134 5.84 33.54 5.32
C PRO A 134 4.74 33.60 6.41
N ASP A 135 5.10 34.05 7.62
CA ASP A 135 4.17 34.12 8.77
C ASP A 135 2.93 34.98 8.51
N ALA A 136 3.02 35.95 7.60
CA ALA A 136 1.93 36.83 7.20
C ALA A 136 0.91 36.19 6.24
N ALA A 137 1.16 34.98 5.74
CA ALA A 137 0.26 34.31 4.81
C ALA A 137 -0.99 33.80 5.54
N PRO A 138 -2.22 34.11 5.08
CA PRO A 138 -3.45 33.57 5.66
C PRO A 138 -3.49 32.03 5.69
N LEU A 139 -2.78 31.40 4.75
CA LEU A 139 -2.65 29.95 4.63
C LEU A 139 -1.82 29.33 5.77
N ALA A 140 -0.87 30.06 6.36
CA ALA A 140 -0.01 29.55 7.44
C ALA A 140 -0.84 29.11 8.66
N ARG A 141 -1.91 29.85 8.98
CA ARG A 141 -2.84 29.52 10.08
C ARG A 141 -3.63 28.23 9.86
N TRP A 142 -3.91 27.86 8.60
CA TRP A 142 -4.57 26.58 8.30
C TRP A 142 -3.56 25.43 8.30
N MET A 143 -2.33 25.69 7.84
CA MET A 143 -1.30 24.66 7.73
C MET A 143 -0.80 24.14 9.08
N GLN A 144 -0.82 24.95 10.15
CA GLN A 144 -0.54 24.44 11.51
C GLN A 144 -1.51 23.34 11.98
N PHE A 145 -2.73 23.25 11.44
CA PHE A 145 -3.69 22.19 11.77
C PHE A 145 -3.68 21.06 10.73
N ILE A 146 -3.50 21.40 9.45
CA ILE A 146 -3.53 20.41 8.35
C ILE A 146 -2.22 19.62 8.29
N ALA A 147 -1.07 20.25 8.51
CA ALA A 147 0.23 19.59 8.36
C ALA A 147 0.44 18.45 9.38
N PRO A 148 0.13 18.58 10.68
CA PRO A 148 0.22 17.46 11.62
C PRO A 148 -0.65 16.27 11.22
N VAL A 149 -1.87 16.52 10.74
CA VAL A 149 -2.77 15.44 10.27
C VAL A 149 -2.18 14.77 9.03
N GLY A 150 -1.70 15.56 8.07
CA GLY A 150 -1.02 15.04 6.87
C GLY A 150 0.22 14.21 7.20
N HIS A 151 1.04 14.67 8.15
CA HIS A 151 2.22 13.94 8.62
C HIS A 151 1.84 12.62 9.30
N GLY A 152 0.82 12.65 10.16
CA GLY A 152 0.32 11.45 10.83
C GLY A 152 -0.23 10.41 9.84
N VAL A 153 -1.00 10.85 8.84
CA VAL A 153 -1.52 9.97 7.78
C VAL A 153 -0.38 9.41 6.91
N GLY A 154 0.58 10.25 6.52
CA GLY A 154 1.75 9.83 5.74
C GLY A 154 2.62 8.82 6.49
N PHE A 155 2.87 9.07 7.77
CA PHE A 155 3.62 8.15 8.63
C PHE A 155 2.86 6.85 8.88
N PHE A 156 1.54 6.91 9.07
CA PHE A 156 0.70 5.72 9.17
C PHE A 156 0.82 4.84 7.92
N LEU A 157 0.76 5.43 6.71
CA LEU A 157 0.95 4.70 5.46
C LEU A 157 2.33 4.05 5.39
N PHE A 158 3.37 4.76 5.83
CA PHE A 158 4.73 4.22 5.94
C PHE A 158 4.78 3.00 6.87
N VAL A 159 4.32 3.12 8.11
CA VAL A 159 4.35 2.00 9.08
C VAL A 159 3.45 0.85 8.62
N TYR A 160 2.28 1.16 8.05
CA TYR A 160 1.37 0.17 7.52
C TYR A 160 2.00 -0.61 6.35
N SER A 161 2.76 0.05 5.48
CA SER A 161 3.48 -0.61 4.39
C SER A 161 4.53 -1.63 4.87
N LEU A 162 5.12 -1.41 6.04
CA LEU A 162 6.08 -2.33 6.65
C LEU A 162 5.38 -3.48 7.37
N THR A 163 4.37 -3.17 8.20
CA THR A 163 3.65 -4.17 8.99
C THR A 163 2.81 -5.09 8.11
N SER A 164 2.21 -4.59 7.03
CA SER A 164 1.47 -5.41 6.07
C SER A 164 2.34 -6.47 5.40
N MET A 165 3.64 -6.25 5.23
CA MET A 165 4.55 -7.29 4.71
C MET A 165 4.61 -8.53 5.61
N LEU A 166 4.39 -8.40 6.92
CA LEU A 166 4.36 -9.52 7.86
C LEU A 166 3.06 -10.35 7.75
N SER A 167 2.11 -9.95 6.90
CA SER A 167 0.80 -10.60 6.72
C SER A 167 0.82 -11.89 5.89
N THR A 168 2.00 -12.42 5.54
CA THR A 168 2.19 -13.73 4.88
C THR A 168 2.70 -14.78 5.84
#